data_AF-A0A3C0TP04-F1
#
_entry.id   AF-A0A3C0TP04-F1
#
_cell.length_a   1.000
_cell.length_b   1.000
_cell.length_c   1.000
_cell.angle_alpha   90.00
_cell.angle_beta   90.00
_cell.angle_gamma   90.00
#
_symmetry.space_group_name_H-M   'P 1'
#
loop_
_entity.id
_entity.type
_entity.pdbx_description
1 polymer ?
#
loop_
_entity_poly.entity_id
_entity_poly.type
_entity_poly.pdbx_seq_one_letter_code
_entity_poly.pdbx_strand_id
1 'polypeptide(L)'
;MKNEIVKTGTKIGATIGGLAFLVFGIVPGFYFGSYGTLILLQKLMGGTVEPTLFVRAAVVVGILVGISCIAAVSIVVGGLLGTALGYTVSLPSALRGKKAAQETA
;
A
#
# COMPACT_ATOMS: atom_id res chain seq x y z
N MET A 1 -8.24 -20.35 -21.80
CA MET A 1 -9.03 -19.29 -21.13
C MET A 1 -8.61 -18.99 -19.70
N LYS A 2 -8.30 -19.98 -18.84
CA LYS A 2 -7.92 -19.75 -17.43
C LYS A 2 -6.77 -18.74 -17.21
N ASN A 3 -5.75 -18.75 -18.07
CA ASN A 3 -4.58 -17.88 -17.91
C ASN A 3 -4.88 -16.39 -18.19
N GLU A 4 -5.78 -16.11 -19.14
CA GLU A 4 -6.22 -14.74 -19.47
C GLU A 4 -7.06 -14.14 -18.34
N ILE A 5 -7.94 -14.93 -17.72
CA ILE A 5 -8.76 -14.49 -16.58
C ILE A 5 -7.87 -14.18 -15.37
N VAL A 6 -6.85 -14.99 -15.09
CA VAL A 6 -5.89 -14.73 -14.00
C VAL A 6 -5.09 -13.45 -14.26
N LYS A 7 -4.55 -13.29 -15.48
CA LYS A 7 -3.79 -12.07 -15.86
C LYS A 7 -4.65 -10.81 -15.75
N THR A 8 -5.93 -10.91 -16.13
CA THR A 8 -6.90 -9.83 -16.05
C THR A 8 -7.23 -9.48 -14.60
N GLY A 9 -7.47 -10.49 -13.75
CA GLY A 9 -7.69 -10.32 -12.31
C GLY A 9 -6.50 -9.66 -11.61
N THR A 10 -5.26 -10.05 -11.94
CA THR A 10 -4.05 -9.41 -11.39
C THR A 10 -3.94 -7.95 -11.80
N LYS A 11 -4.19 -7.62 -13.08
CA LYS A 11 -4.15 -6.22 -13.54
C LYS A 11 -5.20 -5.36 -12.84
N ILE A 12 -6.43 -5.87 -12.71
CA ILE A 12 -7.51 -5.16 -12.02
C ILE A 12 -7.15 -4.94 -10.56
N GLY A 13 -6.70 -5.99 -9.85
CA GLY A 13 -6.30 -5.89 -8.45
C GLY A 13 -5.15 -4.92 -8.22
N ALA A 14 -4.11 -4.98 -9.05
CA ALA A 14 -2.97 -4.06 -8.98
C ALA A 14 -3.37 -2.61 -9.27
N THR A 15 -4.26 -2.40 -10.24
CA THR A 15 -4.70 -1.05 -10.63
C THR A 15 -5.59 -0.44 -9.56
N ILE A 16 -6.60 -1.18 -9.07
CA ILE A 16 -7.51 -0.70 -8.03
C ILE A 16 -6.76 -0.52 -6.70
N GLY A 17 -5.92 -1.49 -6.32
CA GLY A 17 -5.09 -1.39 -5.12
C GLY A 17 -4.13 -0.21 -5.17
N GLY A 18 -3.46 0.00 -6.31
CA GLY A 18 -2.60 1.16 -6.52
C GLY A 18 -3.37 2.49 -6.45
N LEU A 19 -4.55 2.57 -7.05
CA LEU A 19 -5.40 3.77 -7.01
C LEU A 19 -5.89 4.06 -5.59
N ALA A 20 -6.33 3.04 -4.86
CA ALA A 20 -6.76 3.17 -3.47
C ALA A 20 -5.58 3.62 -2.57
N PHE A 21 -4.39 3.06 -2.77
CA PHE A 21 -3.19 3.47 -2.04
C PHE A 21 -2.80 4.93 -2.34
N LEU A 22 -2.92 5.37 -3.59
CA LEU A 22 -2.69 6.76 -3.97
C LEU A 22 -3.66 7.70 -3.24
N VAL A 23 -4.96 7.42 -3.29
CA VAL A 23 -6.00 8.31 -2.75
C VAL A 23 -6.06 8.27 -1.22
N PHE A 24 -5.97 7.10 -0.60
CA PHE A 24 -6.13 6.95 0.86
C PHE A 24 -4.81 6.87 1.62
N GLY A 25 -3.69 6.59 0.95
CA GLY A 25 -2.37 6.58 1.56
C GLY A 25 -1.61 7.87 1.29
N ILE A 26 -1.32 8.13 0.01
CA ILE A 26 -0.42 9.23 -0.39
C ILE A 26 -1.06 10.60 -0.15
N VAL A 27 -2.30 10.83 -0.60
CA VAL A 27 -2.95 12.15 -0.45
C VAL A 27 -3.07 12.59 1.03
N PRO A 28 -3.66 11.80 1.95
CA PRO A 28 -3.71 12.19 3.36
C PRO A 28 -2.33 12.18 4.02
N GLY A 29 -1.43 11.26 3.64
CA GLY A 29 -0.04 11.26 4.12
C GLY A 29 0.70 12.55 3.78
N PHE A 30 0.55 13.05 2.55
CA PHE A 30 1.10 14.34 2.14
C PHE A 30 0.39 15.49 2.85
N TYR A 31 -0.95 15.51 2.88
CA TYR A 31 -1.70 16.63 3.44
C TYR A 31 -1.48 16.74 4.95
N PHE A 32 -1.81 15.71 5.72
CA PHE A 32 -1.66 15.73 7.18
C PHE A 32 -0.19 15.69 7.61
N GLY A 33 0.67 14.96 6.89
CA GLY A 33 2.11 14.92 7.20
C GLY A 33 2.78 16.27 7.01
N SER A 34 2.52 16.97 5.89
CA SER A 34 3.11 18.29 5.64
C SER A 34 2.64 19.32 6.67
N TYR A 35 1.32 19.46 6.85
CA TYR A 35 0.77 20.45 7.79
C TYR A 35 1.14 20.13 9.24
N GLY A 36 1.07 18.85 9.64
CA GLY A 36 1.43 18.42 10.99
C GLY A 36 2.89 18.72 11.31
N THR A 37 3.81 18.44 10.40
CA THR A 37 5.24 18.71 10.60
C THR A 37 5.52 20.20 10.72
N LEU A 38 4.88 21.04 9.89
CA LEU A 38 5.03 22.49 9.96
C LEU A 38 4.47 23.08 11.27
N ILE A 39 3.33 22.58 11.74
CA ILE A 39 2.76 22.97 13.04
C ILE A 39 3.70 22.55 14.18
N LEU A 40 4.24 21.33 14.12
CA LEU A 40 5.21 20.84 15.12
C LEU A 40 6.45 21.73 15.14
N LEU A 41 6.96 22.09 13.97
CA LEU A 41 8.14 22.92 13.83
C LEU A 41 7.89 24.35 14.33
N GLN A 42 6.72 24.93 14.08
CA GLN A 42 6.29 26.20 14.68
C GLN A 42 6.26 26.14 16.21
N LYS A 43 5.79 25.02 16.79
CA LYS A 43 5.72 24.83 18.24
C LYS A 43 7.10 24.60 18.87
N LEU A 44 7.97 23.85 18.20
CA LEU A 44 9.34 23.56 18.65
C LEU A 44 10.26 24.78 18.55
N MET A 45 10.12 25.59 17.51
CA MET A 45 10.97 26.77 17.28
C MET A 45 10.46 28.04 17.98
N GLY A 46 9.32 27.97 18.68
CA GLY A 46 8.82 29.06 19.52
C GLY A 46 8.38 30.33 18.77
N GLY A 47 8.25 30.28 17.45
CA GLY A 47 7.94 31.42 16.60
C GLY A 47 7.64 31.00 15.15
N THR A 48 7.20 31.95 14.33
CA THR A 48 6.96 31.72 12.89
C THR A 48 8.28 31.36 12.24
N VAL A 49 8.51 30.07 12.02
CA VAL A 49 9.62 29.58 11.21
C VAL A 49 9.46 30.24 9.85
N GLU A 50 10.33 31.20 9.52
CA GLU A 50 10.35 31.77 8.18
C GLU A 50 10.52 30.58 7.23
N PRO A 51 9.54 30.33 6.34
CA PRO A 51 9.58 29.19 5.46
C PRO A 51 10.59 29.48 4.35
N THR A 52 11.87 29.52 4.72
CA THR A 52 12.99 29.64 3.80
C THR A 52 12.95 28.44 2.87
N LEU A 53 13.48 28.60 1.65
CA LEU A 53 13.49 27.56 0.63
C LEU A 53 14.09 26.24 1.15
N PHE A 54 15.07 26.31 2.04
CA PHE A 54 15.69 25.15 2.69
C PHE A 54 14.74 24.36 3.58
N VAL A 55 13.93 25.02 4.41
CA VAL A 55 12.98 24.34 5.30
C VAL A 55 11.89 23.64 4.50
N ARG A 56 11.37 24.30 3.45
CA ARG A 56 10.40 23.69 2.55
C ARG A 56 10.99 22.50 1.79
N ALA A 57 12.23 22.62 1.30
CA ALA A 57 12.92 21.52 0.64
C ALA A 57 13.13 20.33 1.58
N ALA A 58 13.54 20.56 2.83
CA ALA A 58 13.73 19.51 3.82
C ALA A 58 12.41 18.78 4.15
N VAL A 59 11.30 19.51 4.25
CA VAL A 59 9.96 18.91 4.45
C VAL A 59 9.56 18.04 3.27
N VAL A 60 9.75 18.51 2.03
CA VAL A 60 9.46 17.72 0.83
C VAL A 60 10.30 16.45 0.77
N VAL A 61 11.60 16.55 1.08
CA VAL A 61 12.50 15.38 1.13
C VAL A 61 12.04 14.39 2.20
N GLY A 62 11.69 14.87 3.39
CA GLY A 62 11.17 14.03 4.48
C GLY A 62 9.87 13.29 4.08
N ILE A 63 8.97 13.95 3.36
CA ILE A 63 7.73 13.34 2.88
C ILE A 63 8.01 12.28 1.81
N LEU A 64 8.91 12.56 0.87
CA LEU A 64 9.31 11.58 -0.16
C LEU A 64 9.90 10.31 0.48
N VAL A 65 10.77 10.48 1.49
CA VAL A 65 11.31 9.36 2.26
C VAL A 65 10.19 8.60 2.98
N GLY A 66 9.26 9.31 3.63
CA GLY A 66 8.10 8.70 4.29
C GLY A 66 7.24 7.86 3.34
N ILE A 67 6.98 8.36 2.13
CA ILE A 67 6.19 7.66 1.12
C ILE A 67 6.93 6.43 0.59
N SER A 68 8.24 6.53 0.37
CA SER A 68 9.03 5.38 -0.04
C SER A 68 9.00 4.27 1.03
N CYS A 69 9.04 4.64 2.30
CA CYS A 69 8.99 3.70 3.42
C CYS A 69 7.61 3.03 3.53
N ILE A 70 6.52 3.80 3.49
CA ILE A 70 5.16 3.23 3.59
C ILE A 70 4.85 2.36 2.36
N ALA A 71 5.32 2.72 1.17
CA ALA A 71 5.19 1.89 -0.03
C ALA A 71 5.88 0.53 0.14
N ALA A 72 7.11 0.51 0.66
CA ALA A 72 7.82 -0.74 0.94
C ALA A 72 7.07 -1.62 1.96
N VAL A 73 6.57 -1.02 3.05
CA VAL A 73 5.79 -1.73 4.06
C VAL A 73 4.49 -2.29 3.47
N SER A 74 3.78 -1.51 2.64
CA SER A 74 2.55 -1.97 1.98
C SER A 74 2.78 -3.15 1.03
N ILE A 75 3.93 -3.22 0.35
CA ILE A 75 4.28 -4.38 -0.48
C ILE A 75 4.43 -5.63 0.40
N VAL A 76 5.18 -5.54 1.51
CA VAL A 76 5.42 -6.69 2.39
C VAL A 76 4.12 -7.17 3.04
N VAL A 77 3.35 -6.25 3.64
CA VAL A 77 2.08 -6.58 4.31
C VAL A 77 1.05 -7.10 3.31
N GLY A 78 0.93 -6.45 2.15
CA GLY A 78 0.05 -6.89 1.08
C GLY A 78 0.43 -8.27 0.53
N GLY A 79 1.73 -8.56 0.41
CA GLY A 79 2.24 -9.88 0.02
C GLY A 79 1.90 -10.97 1.02
N LEU A 80 2.08 -10.70 2.32
CA LEU A 80 1.73 -11.63 3.40
C LEU A 80 0.21 -11.90 3.45
N LEU A 81 -0.61 -10.85 3.44
CA LEU A 81 -2.06 -10.97 3.45
C LEU A 81 -2.59 -11.65 2.18
N GLY A 82 -2.05 -11.29 1.02
CA GLY A 82 -2.37 -11.92 -0.25
C GLY A 82 -2.04 -13.42 -0.26
N THR A 83 -0.91 -13.81 0.34
CA THR A 83 -0.51 -15.21 0.48
C THR A 83 -1.47 -15.97 1.40
N ALA A 84 -1.81 -15.39 2.56
CA ALA A 84 -2.77 -15.98 3.50
C ALA A 84 -4.15 -16.19 2.85
N LEU A 85 -4.66 -15.19 2.13
CA LEU A 85 -5.91 -15.29 1.38
C LEU A 85 -5.82 -16.30 0.24
N GLY A 86 -4.67 -16.41 -0.43
CA GLY A 86 -4.41 -17.44 -1.41
C GLY A 86 -4.63 -18.85 -0.83
N TYR A 87 -4.14 -19.12 0.38
CA TYR A 87 -4.36 -20.40 1.05
C TYR A 87 -5.83 -20.66 1.39
N THR A 88 -6.56 -19.66 1.90
CA THR A 88 -7.98 -19.83 2.27
C THR A 88 -8.87 -20.10 1.06
N VAL A 89 -8.62 -19.44 -0.07
CA VAL A 89 -9.42 -19.62 -1.30
C VAL A 89 -9.00 -20.89 -2.07
N SER A 90 -7.77 -21.38 -1.86
CA SER A 90 -7.29 -22.65 -2.45
C SER A 90 -7.83 -23.90 -1.76
N LEU A 91 -8.17 -23.82 -0.47
CA LEU A 91 -8.69 -24.93 0.34
C LEU A 91 -9.94 -25.61 -0.25
N PRO A 92 -11.02 -24.88 -0.63
CA PRO A 92 -12.20 -25.47 -1.27
C PRO A 92 -11.88 -26.15 -2.61
N SER A 93 -10.93 -25.58 -3.35
CA SER A 93 -10.50 -26.06 -4.67
C SER A 93 -9.71 -27.36 -4.57
N ALA A 94 -8.78 -27.44 -3.61
CA ALA A 94 -7.98 -28.62 -3.33
C ALA A 94 -8.82 -29.78 -2.78
N LEU A 95 -9.85 -29.51 -1.98
CA LEU A 95 -10.79 -30.51 -1.48
C LEU A 95 -11.67 -31.10 -2.59
N ARG A 96 -12.13 -30.28 -3.55
CA ARG A 96 -12.84 -30.76 -4.75
C ARG A 96 -11.94 -31.60 -5.65
N GLY A 97 -10.67 -31.20 -5.84
CA GLY A 97 -9.69 -31.98 -6.60
C GLY A 97 -9.38 -33.33 -5.96
N LYS A 98 -9.26 -33.38 -4.63
CA LYS A 98 -9.08 -34.64 -3.90
C LYS A 98 -10.31 -35.55 -3.96
N LYS A 99 -11.54 -35.00 -3.86
CA LYS A 99 -12.77 -35.80 -4.04
C LYS A 99 -12.89 -36.36 -5.46
N ALA A 100 -12.59 -35.57 -6.49
CA ALA A 100 -12.63 -36.03 -7.87
C ALA A 100 -11.58 -37.11 -8.16
N ALA A 101 -10.36 -36.98 -7.59
CA ALA A 101 -9.31 -37.99 -7.70
C ALA A 101 -9.59 -39.28 -6.90
N GLN A 102 -10.45 -39.21 -5.87
CA GLN A 102 -10.86 -40.37 -5.07
C GLN A 102 -12.06 -41.11 -5.69
N GLU A 103 -12.83 -40.47 -6.57
CA GLU A 103 -13.98 -41.07 -7.28
C GLU A 103 -13.58 -41.76 -8.60
N THR A 104 -12.35 -41.56 -9.08
CA THR A 104 -11.80 -42.23 -10.27
C THR A 104 -10.83 -43.37 -9.96
N ALA A 105 -10.67 -43.74 -8.69
CA ALA A 105 -9.81 -44.83 -8.22
C ALA A 105 -10.63 -46.07 -7.80
#